data_AF-A0A928Z989-F1
#
_entry.id   AF-A0A928Z989-F1
#
_cell.length_a   1.000
_cell.length_b   1.000
_cell.length_c   1.000
_cell.angle_alpha   90.00
_cell.angle_beta   90.00
_cell.angle_gamma   90.00
#
_symmetry.space_group_name_H-M   'P 1'
#
loop_
_entity.id
_entity.type
_entity.pdbx_description
1 polymer ?
#
loop_
_entity_poly.entity_id
_entity_poly.type
_entity_poly.pdbx_seq_one_letter_code
_entity_poly.pdbx_strand_id
1 'polypeptide(L)'
;MKLARQDSDRHRARGEVSLQAFFNLSLDLLCVRSADGYFLELNAVWTKTLGWTLEELRSRPWLEFVHLGDVDMTQEMEDIYLATRMASVMALPKM
;
A
#
# COMPACT_ATOMS: atom_id res chain seq x y z
N MET A 1 27.38 26.20 10.10
CA MET A 1 25.99 26.06 9.58
C MET A 1 25.84 25.08 8.41
N LYS A 2 26.77 24.96 7.45
CA LYS A 2 26.64 23.99 6.33
C LYS A 2 26.72 22.51 6.74
N LEU A 3 27.55 22.18 7.75
CA LEU A 3 27.78 20.81 8.22
C LEU A 3 26.55 20.16 8.89
N ALA A 4 25.77 20.94 9.65
CA ALA A 4 24.55 20.45 10.33
C ALA A 4 23.38 20.17 9.37
N ARG A 5 23.27 20.92 8.26
CA ARG A 5 22.30 20.61 7.19
C ARG A 5 22.66 19.29 6.49
N GLN A 6 23.95 19.11 6.21
CA GLN A 6 24.46 17.93 5.50
C GLN A 6 24.25 16.61 6.28
N ASP A 7 24.37 16.65 7.61
CA ASP A 7 24.08 15.48 8.46
C ASP A 7 22.58 15.17 8.55
N SER A 8 21.72 16.20 8.63
CA SER A 8 20.26 16.04 8.61
C SER A 8 19.79 15.39 7.31
N ASP A 9 20.32 15.85 6.17
CA ASP A 9 19.99 15.32 4.85
C ASP A 9 20.43 13.86 4.70
N ARG A 10 21.60 13.50 5.23
CA ARG A 10 22.10 12.12 5.25
C ARG A 10 21.25 11.20 6.13
N HIS A 11 20.80 11.67 7.29
CA HIS A 11 19.92 10.89 8.16
C HIS A 11 18.55 10.66 7.51
N ARG A 12 17.98 11.69 6.85
CA ARG A 12 16.75 11.53 6.05
C ARG A 12 16.92 10.54 4.92
N ALA A 13 17.96 10.70 4.09
CA ALA A 13 18.22 9.82 2.96
C ALA A 13 18.39 8.35 3.42
N ARG A 14 19.09 8.12 4.54
CA ARG A 14 19.24 6.78 5.11
C ARG A 14 17.91 6.20 5.60
N GLY A 15 17.06 7.02 6.21
CA GLY A 15 15.72 6.62 6.63
C GLY A 15 14.81 6.26 5.46
N GLU A 16 14.81 7.09 4.40
CA GLU A 16 14.06 6.85 3.16
C GLU A 16 14.48 5.53 2.50
N VAL A 17 15.79 5.27 2.39
CA VAL A 17 16.31 4.01 1.86
C VAL A 17 15.86 2.81 2.70
N SER A 18 15.88 2.93 4.03
CA SER A 18 15.45 1.84 4.93
C SER A 18 13.96 1.54 4.81
N LEU A 19 13.12 2.57 4.69
CA LEU A 19 11.68 2.41 4.50
C LEU A 19 11.36 1.76 3.15
N GLN A 20 12.04 2.20 2.09
CA GLN A 20 11.84 1.63 0.77
C GLN A 20 12.34 0.18 0.69
N ALA A 21 13.43 -0.16 1.38
CA ALA A 21 13.89 -1.53 1.52
C ALA A 21 12.85 -2.38 2.28
N PHE A 22 12.33 -1.90 3.41
CA PHE A 22 11.27 -2.59 4.15
C PHE A 22 10.03 -2.84 3.29
N PHE A 23 9.54 -1.81 2.60
CA PHE A 23 8.36 -1.90 1.74
C PHE A 23 8.52 -2.97 0.65
N ASN A 24 9.69 -3.01 0.01
CA ASN A 24 9.98 -3.94 -1.09
C ASN A 24 10.36 -5.36 -0.64
N LEU A 25 10.89 -5.52 0.57
CA LEU A 25 11.31 -6.82 1.12
C LEU A 25 10.24 -7.49 1.97
N SER A 26 9.21 -6.76 2.41
CA SER A 26 8.07 -7.35 3.11
C SER A 26 7.41 -8.44 2.27
N LEU A 27 6.98 -9.52 2.94
CA LEU A 27 6.19 -10.59 2.35
C LEU A 27 4.68 -10.32 2.38
N ASP A 28 4.27 -9.26 3.07
CA ASP A 28 2.87 -8.83 3.11
C ASP A 28 2.53 -7.97 1.89
N LEU A 29 1.24 -7.93 1.55
CA LEU A 29 0.69 -7.12 0.47
C LEU A 29 0.59 -5.65 0.91
N LEU A 30 1.72 -4.94 0.88
CA LEU A 30 1.78 -3.53 1.27
C LEU A 30 1.37 -2.64 0.11
N CYS A 31 0.58 -1.61 0.42
CA CYS A 31 0.18 -0.60 -0.53
C CYS A 31 0.02 0.79 0.11
N VAL A 32 0.07 1.81 -0.73
CA VAL A 32 -0.38 3.17 -0.43
C VAL A 32 -1.51 3.48 -1.40
N ARG A 33 -2.62 4.03 -0.89
CA ARG A 33 -3.79 4.38 -1.71
C ARG A 33 -4.07 5.88 -1.64
N SER A 34 -4.71 6.41 -2.68
CA SER A 34 -5.32 7.74 -2.67
C SER A 34 -6.61 7.74 -1.87
N ALA A 35 -7.08 8.93 -1.47
CA ALA A 35 -8.39 9.10 -0.84
C ALA A 35 -9.54 8.64 -1.75
N ASP A 36 -9.35 8.71 -3.08
CA ASP A 36 -10.33 8.27 -4.08
C ASP A 36 -10.34 6.74 -4.28
N GLY A 37 -9.56 5.99 -3.49
CA GLY A 37 -9.57 4.53 -3.48
C GLY A 37 -8.69 3.86 -4.54
N TYR A 38 -7.79 4.59 -5.20
CA TYR A 38 -6.87 4.00 -6.18
C TYR A 38 -5.50 3.71 -5.55
N PHE A 39 -4.85 2.64 -6.00
CA PHE A 39 -3.47 2.35 -5.57
C PHE A 39 -2.49 3.38 -6.14
N LEU A 40 -1.64 3.92 -5.27
CA LEU A 40 -0.52 4.79 -5.63
C LEU A 40 0.78 3.97 -5.67
N GLU A 41 1.07 3.28 -4.57
CA GLU A 41 2.24 2.40 -4.44
C GLU A 41 1.82 1.01 -4.03
N LEU A 42 2.55 0.03 -4.56
CA LEU A 42 2.35 -1.40 -4.35
C LEU A 42 3.73 -2.03 -4.31
N ASN A 43 3.97 -2.91 -3.34
CA ASN A 43 5.20 -3.70 -3.38
C ASN A 43 5.08 -4.84 -4.42
N ALA A 44 6.21 -5.43 -4.78
CA ALA A 44 6.25 -6.47 -5.82
C ALA A 44 5.53 -7.78 -5.42
N VAL A 45 5.17 -7.95 -4.14
CA VAL A 45 4.48 -9.16 -3.65
C VAL A 45 3.08 -9.27 -4.22
N TRP A 46 2.39 -8.16 -4.49
CA TRP A 46 1.07 -8.16 -5.15
C TRP A 46 1.05 -9.00 -6.42
N THR A 47 2.00 -8.75 -7.32
CA THR A 47 2.09 -9.51 -8.57
C THR A 47 2.46 -10.97 -8.34
N LYS A 48 3.37 -11.24 -7.40
CA LYS A 48 3.81 -12.62 -7.11
C LYS A 48 2.72 -13.48 -6.48
N THR A 49 1.94 -12.90 -5.58
CA THR A 49 0.93 -13.61 -4.79
C THR A 49 -0.39 -13.74 -5.54
N LEU A 50 -0.81 -12.69 -6.25
CA LEU A 50 -2.14 -12.63 -6.85
C LEU A 50 -2.14 -12.69 -8.38
N GLY A 51 -0.99 -12.59 -9.04
CA GLY A 51 -0.89 -12.69 -10.50
C GLY A 51 -1.33 -11.44 -11.28
N TRP A 52 -1.75 -10.38 -10.59
CA TRP A 52 -2.06 -9.10 -11.23
C TRP A 52 -0.80 -8.27 -11.50
N THR A 53 -0.75 -7.63 -12.66
CA THR A 53 0.27 -6.60 -12.91
C THR A 53 -0.01 -5.36 -12.06
N LEU A 54 1.03 -4.60 -11.73
CA LEU A 54 0.85 -3.35 -10.99
C LEU A 54 0.03 -2.32 -11.78
N GLU A 55 0.04 -2.37 -13.10
CA GLU A 55 -0.77 -1.52 -13.96
C GLU A 55 -2.26 -1.87 -13.86
N GLU A 56 -2.60 -3.16 -13.93
CA GLU A 56 -3.98 -3.63 -13.72
C GLU A 56 -4.50 -3.24 -12.33
N LEU A 57 -3.68 -3.40 -11.28
CA LEU A 57 -4.06 -3.02 -9.93
C LEU A 57 -4.36 -1.52 -9.84
N ARG A 58 -3.50 -0.67 -10.43
CA ARG A 58 -3.68 0.79 -10.40
C ARG A 58 -4.82 1.30 -11.28
N SER A 59 -5.32 0.49 -12.21
CA SER A 59 -6.33 0.92 -13.19
C SER A 59 -7.74 1.11 -12.63
N ARG A 60 -8.03 0.55 -11.45
CA ARG A 60 -9.37 0.55 -10.85
C ARG A 60 -9.31 0.67 -9.32
N PRO A 61 -10.40 1.05 -8.65
CA PRO A 61 -10.45 1.15 -7.19
C PRO A 61 -10.12 -0.18 -6.50
N TRP A 62 -9.48 -0.09 -5.34
CA TRP A 62 -9.05 -1.26 -4.57
C TRP A 62 -10.19 -2.20 -4.18
N LEU A 63 -11.39 -1.65 -3.96
CA LEU A 63 -12.56 -2.40 -3.50
C LEU A 63 -13.06 -3.39 -4.56
N GLU A 64 -12.78 -3.15 -5.85
CA GLU A 64 -13.09 -4.10 -6.93
C GLU A 64 -12.26 -5.38 -6.87
N PHE A 65 -11.17 -5.39 -6.09
CA PHE A 65 -10.35 -6.59 -5.86
C PHE A 65 -10.70 -7.34 -4.58
N VAL A 66 -11.71 -6.86 -3.84
CA VAL A 66 -12.26 -7.53 -2.66
C VAL A 66 -13.27 -8.58 -3.09
N HIS A 67 -13.37 -9.68 -2.35
CA HIS A 67 -14.38 -10.70 -2.59
C HIS A 67 -15.79 -10.10 -2.54
N LEU A 68 -16.64 -10.43 -3.51
CA LEU A 68 -18.01 -9.85 -3.60
C LEU A 68 -18.81 -10.03 -2.31
N GLY A 69 -18.65 -11.16 -1.61
CA GLY A 69 -19.32 -11.41 -0.33
C GLY A 69 -18.79 -10.59 0.85
N ASP A 70 -17.62 -9.96 0.69
CA ASP A 70 -16.94 -9.20 1.73
C ASP A 70 -16.93 -7.70 1.43
N VAL A 71 -17.42 -7.25 0.27
CA VAL A 71 -17.38 -5.84 -0.15
C VAL A 71 -18.10 -4.93 0.85
N ASP A 72 -19.35 -5.25 1.21
CA ASP A 72 -20.15 -4.41 2.10
C ASP A 72 -19.51 -4.30 3.49
N MET A 73 -19.11 -5.44 4.06
CA MET A 73 -18.41 -5.48 5.36
C MET A 73 -17.08 -4.71 5.30
N THR A 74 -16.34 -4.84 4.20
CA THR A 74 -15.05 -4.17 4.02
C THR A 74 -15.23 -2.66 3.88
N GLN A 75 -16.25 -2.20 3.16
CA GLN A 75 -16.55 -0.78 3.02
C GLN A 75 -17.00 -0.17 4.36
N GLU A 76 -17.85 -0.87 5.11
CA GLU A 76 -18.26 -0.42 6.45
C GLU A 76 -17.07 -0.34 7.40
N MET A 77 -16.19 -1.35 7.38
CA MET A 77 -14.93 -1.32 8.13
C MET A 77 -14.04 -0.15 7.69
N GLU A 78 -13.90 0.11 6.39
CA GLU A 78 -13.10 1.23 5.87
C GLU A 78 -13.66 2.58 6.36
N ASP A 79 -14.98 2.77 6.33
CA ASP A 79 -15.62 4.01 6.80
C ASP A 79 -15.34 4.24 8.30
N ILE A 80 -15.39 3.18 9.11
CA ILE A 80 -15.01 3.21 10.53
C ILE A 80 -13.50 3.45 10.69
N TYR A 81 -12.67 2.82 9.86
CA TYR A 81 -11.20 2.95 9.91
C TYR A 81 -10.73 4.34 9.50
N LEU A 82 -11.34 4.98 8.51
CA LEU A 82 -11.05 6.38 8.18
C LEU A 82 -11.54 7.32 9.28
N ALA A 83 -12.61 6.95 9.99
CA ALA A 83 -13.03 7.65 11.20
C ALA A 83 -12.10 7.43 12.41
N THR A 84 -11.32 6.33 12.47
CA THR A 84 -10.64 5.87 13.72
C THR A 84 -9.13 5.55 13.59
N ARG A 85 -8.53 5.54 12.39
CA ARG A 85 -7.14 5.17 11.99
C ARG A 85 -6.69 3.73 12.34
N MET A 86 -6.67 2.82 11.35
CA MET A 86 -5.75 1.66 11.17
C MET A 86 -6.14 0.90 9.86
N ALA A 87 -5.40 -0.12 9.37
CA ALA A 87 -5.53 -0.66 7.99
C ALA A 87 -5.76 -2.19 7.93
N SER A 88 -6.44 -2.68 6.87
CA SER A 88 -6.49 -4.10 6.46
C SER A 88 -6.44 -4.28 4.93
N VAL A 89 -5.81 -5.35 4.47
CA VAL A 89 -5.69 -5.75 3.06
C VAL A 89 -6.16 -7.20 2.90
N MET A 90 -7.20 -7.42 2.11
CA MET A 90 -7.50 -8.69 1.46
C MET A 90 -7.65 -8.44 -0.02
N ALA A 91 -6.95 -9.21 -0.84
CA ALA A 91 -6.99 -9.09 -2.28
C ALA A 91 -7.07 -10.48 -2.90
N LEU A 92 -7.93 -10.61 -3.90
CA LEU A 92 -8.25 -11.89 -4.52
C LEU A 92 -7.16 -12.35 -5.50
N PRO A 93 -6.76 -13.64 -5.46
CA PRO A 93 -5.89 -14.22 -6.47
C PRO A 93 -6.56 -14.25 -7.84
N LYS A 94 -5.83 -13.86 -8.89
CA LYS A 94 -6.23 -14.06 -10.29
C LYS A 94 -6.15 -15.57 -10.58
N MET A 95 -7.26 -16.17 -11.00
CA MET A 95 -7.30 -17.56 -11.51
C MET A 95 -6.49 -17.71 -12.80
#